data_AF-A0A727ZMH0-F1
#
_entry.id   AF-A0A727ZMH0-F1
#
_cell.length_a   1.000
_cell.length_b   1.000
_cell.length_c   1.000
_cell.angle_alpha   90.00
_cell.angle_beta   90.00
_cell.angle_gamma   90.00
#
_symmetry.space_group_name_H-M   'P 1'
#
loop_
_entity.id
_entity.type
_entity.pdbx_description
1 polymer ?
#
loop_
_entity_poly.entity_id
_entity_poly.type
_entity_poly.pdbx_seq_one_letter_code
_entity_poly.pdbx_strand_id
1 'polypeptide(L)' 'MRSVKVYEETWPLHTPFVIARGSRSEAHVVVVELEEEDVKGIGECTPYPR' A
#
# COMPACT_ATOMS: atom_id res chain seq x y z
N MET A 1 -14.30 9.53 -18.56
CA MET A 1 -14.24 8.08 -18.31
C MET A 1 -13.28 7.87 -17.16
N ARG A 2 -13.75 7.36 -16.02
CA ARG A 2 -12.92 7.12 -14.85
C ARG A 2 -11.91 6.00 -15.12
N SER A 3 -10.63 6.23 -14.81
CA SER A 3 -9.59 5.19 -14.84
C SER A 3 -9.23 4.75 -13.43
N VAL A 4 -8.82 3.48 -13.29
CA VAL A 4 -8.39 2.89 -12.02
C VAL A 4 -7.06 2.19 -12.25
N LYS A 5 -6.06 2.51 -11.43
CA LYS A 5 -4.80 1.76 -11.36
C LYS A 5 -4.64 1.19 -9.96
N VAL A 6 -4.21 -0.06 -9.89
CA VAL A 6 -3.93 -0.75 -8.62
C VAL A 6 -2.56 -1.39 -8.75
N TYR A 7 -1.66 -1.11 -7.82
CA TYR A 7 -0.32 -1.67 -7.82
C TYR A 7 0.21 -1.81 -6.40
N GLU A 8 1.21 -2.67 -6.23
CA GLU A 8 1.89 -2.87 -4.97
C GLU A 8 3.12 -1.97 -4.86
N GLU A 9 3.38 -1.49 -3.64
CA GLU A 9 4.64 -0.87 -3.29
C GLU A 9 5.20 -1.55 -2.03
N THR A 10 6.52 -1.67 -1.96
CA THR A 10 7.21 -2.27 -0.82
C THR A 10 8.27 -1.30 -0.32
N TRP A 11 8.15 -0.95 0.95
CA TRP A 11 8.99 0.07 1.59
C TRP A 11 9.84 -0.56 2.70
N PRO A 12 11.17 -0.41 2.70
CA PRO A 12 12.01 -0.95 3.76
C PRO A 12 11.76 -0.19 5.06
N LEU A 13 11.69 -0.92 6.17
CA LEU A 13 11.63 -0.31 7.50
C LEU A 13 13.04 0.00 7.99
N HIS A 14 13.21 1.14 8.66
CA HIS A 14 14.50 1.55 9.25
C HIS A 14 15.05 0.48 10.21
N THR A 15 14.16 -0.17 10.97
CA THR A 15 14.43 -1.32 11.85
C THR A 15 13.27 -2.29 11.77
N PRO A 16 13.47 -3.61 11.95
CA PRO A 16 12.36 -4.57 11.95
C PRO A 16 11.26 -4.20 12.96
N PHE A 17 10.01 -4.20 12.53
CA PHE A 17 8.85 -4.02 13.39
C PHE A 17 8.39 -5.37 13.93
N VAL A 18 8.35 -5.51 15.26
CA VAL A 18 8.12 -6.79 15.94
C VAL A 18 6.90 -6.71 16.87
N ILE A 19 6.04 -7.71 16.76
CA ILE A 19 4.91 -7.96 17.66
C ILE A 19 4.92 -9.42 18.10
N ALA A 20 4.07 -9.82 19.06
CA ALA A 20 4.01 -11.20 19.54
C ALA A 20 3.77 -12.27 18.44
N ARG A 21 3.15 -11.87 17.32
CA ARG A 21 2.84 -12.77 16.18
C ARG A 21 3.94 -12.86 15.12
N GLY A 22 5.03 -12.10 15.23
CA GLY A 22 6.13 -12.12 14.27
C GLY A 22 6.80 -10.76 14.07
N SER A 23 7.70 -10.72 13.09
CA SER A 23 8.44 -9.52 12.71
C SER A 23 8.26 -9.22 11.22
N ARG A 24 8.36 -7.94 10.85
CA ARG A 24 8.40 -7.45 9.46
C ARG A 24 9.59 -6.54 9.27
N SER A 25 10.32 -6.69 8.17
CA SER A 25 11.40 -5.79 7.73
C SER A 25 10.95 -4.76 6.70
N GLU A 26 9.77 -4.95 6.12
CA GLU A 26 9.21 -4.11 5.06
C GLU A 26 7.70 -3.90 5.26
N ALA A 27 7.22 -2.76 4.75
CA ALA A 27 5.80 -2.44 4.65
C ALA A 27 5.34 -2.64 3.21
N HIS A 28 4.48 -3.64 3.00
CA HIS A 28 3.78 -3.82 1.74
C HIS A 28 2.46 -3.06 1.78
N VAL A 29 2.25 -2.20 0.78
CA VAL A 29 0.98 -1.49 0.59
C VAL A 29 0.44 -1.76 -0.80
N VAL A 30 -0.89 -1.72 -0.91
CA VAL A 30 -1.57 -1.64 -2.19
C VAL A 30 -2.01 -0.21 -2.37
N VAL A 31 -1.56 0.42 -3.46
CA VAL A 31 -1.94 1.77 -3.84
C VAL A 31 -3.03 1.69 -4.91
N VAL A 32 -4.06 2.53 -4.74
CA VAL A 32 -5.14 2.72 -5.70
C VAL A 32 -5.12 4.15 -6.17
N GLU A 33 -4.99 4.35 -7.48
CA GLU A 33 -5.14 5.64 -8.13
C GLU A 33 -6.44 5.68 -8.93
N LEU A 34 -7.19 6.76 -8.76
CA LEU A 34 -8.40 7.07 -9.51
C LEU A 34 -8.16 8.37 -10.28
N GLU A 35 -8.46 8.38 -11.57
CA GLU A 35 -8.32 9.57 -12.40
C GLU A 35 -9.62 9.83 -13.17
N GLU A 36 -10.17 11.03 -13.01
CA GLU A 36 -11.40 11.49 -13.65
C GLU A 36 -11.40 13.01 -13.78
N GLU A 37 -11.75 13.54 -14.96
CA GLU A 37 -11.81 14.99 -15.23
C GLU A 37 -10.54 15.76 -14.81
N ASP A 38 -9.36 15.22 -15.14
CA ASP A 38 -8.03 15.74 -14.76
C ASP A 38 -7.77 15.81 -13.24
N VAL A 39 -8.65 15.23 -12.42
CA VAL A 39 -8.48 15.08 -10.97
C VAL A 39 -7.98 13.67 -10.67
N LYS A 40 -6.88 13.59 -9.92
CA LYS A 40 -6.29 12.34 -9.43
C LYS A 40 -6.50 12.18 -7.93
N GLY A 41 -7.20 11.11 -7.53
CA GLY A 41 -7.32 10.65 -6.15
C GLY A 41 -6.40 9.45 -5.90
N ILE A 42 -5.81 9.38 -4.70
CA ILE A 42 -4.92 8.30 -4.29
C ILE A 42 -5.36 7.77 -2.93
N GLY A 43 -5.37 6.46 -2.77
CA GLY A 43 -5.54 5.79 -1.48
C GLY A 43 -4.64 4.59 -1.35
N GLU A 44 -4.31 4.20 -0.12
CA GLU A 44 -3.47 3.05 0.17
C GLU A 44 -4.07 2.16 1.27
N CYS A 45 -3.71 0.88 1.28
CA CYS A 45 -4.00 -0.01 2.39
C CYS A 45 -2.88 -1.03 2.61
N THR A 46 -2.79 -1.58 3.82
CA THR A 46 -1.84 -2.65 4.17
C THR A 46 -2.55 -4.01 4.20
N PRO A 47 -2.23 -4.95 3.30
CA PRO A 47 -2.76 -6.30 3.37
C PRO A 47 -2.37 -7.00 4.68
N TYR A 48 -3.33 -7.67 5.31
CA TYR A 48 -3.10 -8.45 6.51
C TYR A 48 -3.18 -9.94 6.17
N PRO A 49 -2.07 -10.70 6.28
CA PRO A 49 -2.07 -12.15 6.07
C PRO A 49 -3.12 -12.83 6.95
N ARG A 50 -3.86 -13.77 6.38
CA ARG A 50 -4.83 -14.59 7.12
C ARG A 50 -4.12 -15.72 7.85
#